data_AF-A0A619L6M6-F1
#
_entry.id   AF-A0A619L6M6-F1
#
_cell.length_a   1.000
_cell.length_b   1.000
_cell.length_c   1.000
_cell.angle_alpha   90.00
_cell.angle_beta   90.00
_cell.angle_gamma   90.00
#
_symmetry.space_group_name_H-M   'P 1'
#
loop_
_entity.id
_entity.type
_entity.pdbx_description
1 polymer ?
#
loop_
_entity_poly.entity_id
_entity_poly.type
_entity_poly.pdbx_seq_one_letter_code
_entity_poly.pdbx_strand_id
1 'polypeptide(L)'
;MVRANKRNEALRIESALLNKIAMLGTEKTAEAVGVDKSQISRWKRDWIPKFSMLLAVLEWGVVDDDMARLARQVAAILTNKKRPAATERSEQIQMEF
;
A
#
# COMPACT_ATOMS: atom_id res chain seq x y z
N MET A 1 -14.05 5.95 -20.39
CA MET A 1 -12.75 5.77 -19.69
C MET A 1 -12.90 5.40 -18.21
N VAL A 2 -13.71 6.10 -17.41
CA VAL A 2 -13.83 5.87 -15.94
C VAL A 2 -14.21 4.44 -15.54
N ARG A 3 -15.16 3.79 -16.23
CA ARG A 3 -15.60 2.42 -15.91
C ARG A 3 -14.54 1.34 -16.16
N ALA A 4 -13.68 1.53 -17.17
CA ALA A 4 -12.65 0.54 -17.52
C ALA A 4 -11.53 0.49 -16.46
N ASN A 5 -11.12 1.66 -15.95
CA ASN A 5 -10.12 1.74 -14.88
C ASN A 5 -10.62 1.10 -13.58
N LYS A 6 -11.88 1.33 -13.20
CA LYS A 6 -12.47 0.72 -11.99
C LYS A 6 -12.54 -0.81 -12.07
N ARG A 7 -12.72 -1.37 -13.26
CA ARG A 7 -12.70 -2.84 -13.46
C ARG A 7 -11.31 -3.44 -13.26
N ASN A 8 -10.27 -2.80 -13.79
CA ASN A 8 -8.88 -3.25 -13.59
C ASN A 8 -8.48 -3.14 -12.12
N GLU A 9 -8.91 -2.07 -11.45
CA GLU A 9 -8.65 -1.89 -10.02
C GLU A 9 -9.39 -2.94 -9.18
N ALA A 10 -10.63 -3.28 -9.54
CA ALA A 10 -11.35 -4.38 -8.91
C ALA A 10 -10.59 -5.71 -9.03
N LEU A 11 -10.03 -6.03 -10.19
CA LEU A 11 -9.22 -7.26 -10.37
C LEU A 11 -7.94 -7.24 -9.51
N ARG A 12 -7.29 -6.09 -9.39
CA ARG A 12 -6.11 -5.91 -8.52
C ARG A 12 -6.47 -6.16 -7.05
N ILE A 13 -7.55 -5.55 -6.58
CA ILE A 13 -8.06 -5.71 -5.22
C ILE A 13 -8.48 -7.16 -4.96
N GLU A 14 -9.15 -7.80 -5.93
CA GLU A 14 -9.59 -9.19 -5.84
C GLU A 14 -8.41 -10.13 -5.61
N SER A 15 -7.37 -10.00 -6.43
CA SER A 15 -6.14 -10.78 -6.31
C SER A 15 -5.47 -10.56 -4.94
N ALA A 16 -5.36 -9.31 -4.49
CA ALA A 16 -4.80 -8.99 -3.18
C ALA A 16 -5.60 -9.58 -2.01
N LEU A 17 -6.94 -9.54 -2.10
CA LEU A 17 -7.85 -10.07 -1.09
C LEU A 17 -7.75 -11.59 -1.01
N LEU A 18 -7.75 -12.28 -2.16
CA LEU A 18 -7.57 -13.73 -2.23
C LEU A 18 -6.21 -14.17 -1.69
N ASN A 19 -5.14 -13.44 -2.01
CA ASN A 19 -3.80 -13.70 -1.49
C ASN A 19 -3.74 -13.52 0.04
N LYS A 20 -4.34 -12.47 0.59
CA LYS A 20 -4.39 -12.27 2.05
C LYS A 20 -5.18 -13.36 2.75
N ILE A 21 -6.30 -13.81 2.17
CA ILE A 21 -7.08 -14.94 2.69
C ILE A 21 -6.26 -16.24 2.64
N ALA A 22 -5.49 -16.45 1.57
CA ALA A 22 -4.61 -17.60 1.45
C ALA A 22 -3.47 -17.58 2.49
N MET A 23 -2.86 -16.42 2.72
CA MET A 23 -1.80 -16.23 3.73
C MET A 23 -2.31 -16.41 5.16
N LEU A 24 -3.51 -15.89 5.47
CA LEU A 24 -4.14 -16.04 6.78
C LEU A 24 -4.63 -17.48 7.02
N GLY A 25 -5.03 -18.15 5.95
CA GLY A 25 -5.65 -19.47 5.98
C GLY A 25 -7.17 -19.37 6.01
N THR A 26 -7.82 -20.23 5.21
CA THR A 26 -9.28 -20.27 5.06
C THR A 26 -10.01 -20.48 6.38
N GLU A 27 -9.42 -21.23 7.32
CA GLU A 27 -10.02 -21.54 8.62
C GLU A 27 -9.99 -20.36 9.59
N LYS A 28 -8.83 -19.72 9.77
CA LYS A 28 -8.70 -18.49 10.56
C LYS A 28 -9.53 -17.34 9.99
N THR A 29 -9.65 -17.28 8.66
CA THR A 29 -10.53 -16.30 8.00
C THR A 29 -12.00 -16.58 8.31
N ALA A 30 -12.42 -17.86 8.28
CA ALA A 30 -13.79 -18.25 8.61
C ALA A 30 -14.14 -17.88 10.06
N GLU A 31 -13.24 -18.18 10.98
CA GLU A 31 -13.36 -17.86 12.41
C GLU A 31 -13.45 -16.34 12.64
N ALA A 32 -12.54 -15.55 12.05
CA ALA A 32 -12.52 -14.10 12.20
C ALA A 32 -13.77 -13.40 11.65
N VAL A 33 -14.39 -13.97 10.61
CA VAL A 33 -15.61 -13.43 9.98
C VAL A 33 -16.88 -14.03 10.60
N GLY A 34 -16.75 -15.04 11.47
CA GLY A 34 -17.88 -15.71 12.13
C GLY A 34 -18.72 -16.57 11.19
N VAL A 35 -18.11 -17.15 10.15
CA VAL A 35 -18.78 -18.01 9.16
C VAL A 35 -18.18 -19.41 9.13
N ASP A 36 -18.95 -20.38 8.67
CA ASP A 36 -18.44 -21.73 8.46
C ASP A 36 -17.39 -21.78 7.34
N LYS A 37 -16.37 -22.64 7.50
CA LYS A 37 -15.26 -22.81 6.54
C LYS A 37 -15.73 -23.17 5.13
N SER A 38 -16.84 -23.91 5.00
CA SER A 38 -17.43 -24.27 3.70
C SER A 38 -17.98 -23.06 2.93
N GLN A 39 -18.36 -21.99 3.66
CA GLN A 39 -18.87 -20.76 3.07
C GLN A 39 -17.75 -19.90 2.48
N ILE A 40 -16.54 -19.91 3.07
CA ILE A 40 -15.40 -19.14 2.56
C ILE A 40 -15.05 -19.52 1.12
N SER A 41 -15.12 -20.81 0.77
CA SER A 41 -14.86 -21.24 -0.61
C SER A 41 -15.89 -20.70 -1.60
N ARG A 42 -17.17 -20.65 -1.21
CA ARG A 42 -18.25 -20.05 -2.02
C ARG A 42 -18.11 -18.53 -2.11
N TRP A 43 -17.68 -17.88 -1.03
CA TRP A 43 -17.42 -16.45 -1.01
C TRP A 43 -16.37 -16.03 -2.02
N LYS A 44 -15.30 -16.81 -2.20
CA LYS A 44 -14.26 -16.55 -3.21
C LYS A 44 -14.83 -16.38 -4.61
N ARG A 45 -15.91 -17.10 -4.95
CA ARG A 45 -16.57 -17.00 -6.25
C ARG A 45 -17.69 -15.96 -6.28
N ASP A 46 -18.53 -15.94 -5.25
CA ASP A 46 -19.82 -15.24 -5.32
C ASP A 46 -19.80 -13.83 -4.71
N TRP A 47 -18.89 -13.58 -3.76
CA TRP A 47 -18.84 -12.37 -2.94
C TRP A 47 -17.55 -11.56 -3.16
N ILE A 48 -16.40 -12.21 -3.29
CA ILE A 48 -15.11 -11.54 -3.46
C ILE A 48 -15.07 -10.65 -4.72
N PRO A 49 -15.62 -11.04 -5.89
CA PRO A 49 -15.71 -10.13 -7.03
C PRO A 49 -16.60 -8.89 -6.76
N LYS A 50 -17.70 -9.06 -6.01
CA LYS A 50 -18.61 -7.97 -5.66
C LYS A 50 -17.96 -6.99 -4.68
N PHE A 51 -17.28 -7.51 -3.65
CA PHE A 51 -16.52 -6.70 -2.71
C PHE A 51 -15.37 -5.98 -3.40
N SER A 52 -14.67 -6.63 -4.31
CA SER A 52 -13.55 -6.01 -5.02
C SER A 52 -14.01 -4.88 -5.94
N MET A 53 -15.15 -5.05 -6.61
CA MET A 53 -15.78 -3.97 -7.37
C MET A 53 -16.25 -2.82 -6.47
N LEU A 54 -16.86 -3.13 -5.32
CA LEU A 54 -17.28 -2.12 -4.35
C LEU A 54 -16.08 -1.32 -3.83
N LEU A 55 -15.01 -2.00 -3.43
CA LEU A 55 -13.77 -1.39 -2.94
C LEU A 55 -13.10 -0.54 -4.03
N ALA A 56 -13.11 -0.98 -5.29
CA ALA A 56 -12.63 -0.18 -6.42
C ALA A 56 -13.48 1.05 -6.70
N VAL A 57 -14.81 0.97 -6.50
CA VAL A 57 -15.72 2.12 -6.63
C VAL A 57 -15.50 3.13 -5.53
N LEU A 58 -15.28 2.64 -4.30
CA LEU A 58 -15.00 3.44 -3.09
C LEU A 58 -13.54 3.90 -2.99
N GLU A 59 -12.69 3.53 -3.95
CA GLU A 59 -11.25 3.87 -3.98
C GLU A 59 -10.49 3.41 -2.72
N TRP A 60 -10.96 2.31 -2.11
CA TRP A 60 -10.42 1.76 -0.88
C TRP A 60 -9.00 1.21 -1.11
N GLY A 61 -8.01 1.86 -0.51
CA GLY A 61 -6.59 1.52 -0.65
C GLY A 61 -5.84 2.21 -1.80
N VAL A 62 -6.53 3.00 -2.65
CA VAL A 62 -5.86 3.84 -3.67
C VAL A 62 -5.17 5.05 -3.01
N VAL A 63 -5.73 5.55 -1.90
CA VAL A 63 -5.16 6.70 -1.17
C VAL A 63 -3.82 6.37 -0.50
N ASP A 64 -3.63 5.18 0.04
CA ASP A 64 -2.40 4.82 0.78
C ASP A 64 -1.20 4.54 -0.15
N ASP A 65 -1.40 3.93 -1.31
CA ASP A 65 -0.29 3.67 -2.25
C ASP A 65 0.18 4.96 -2.92
N ASP A 66 -0.77 5.87 -3.25
CA ASP A 66 -0.44 7.21 -3.73
C ASP A 66 0.18 8.08 -2.63
N MET A 67 -0.30 7.99 -1.38
CA MET A 67 0.34 8.65 -0.23
C MET A 67 1.72 8.10 0.09
N ALA A 68 1.94 6.79 -0.02
CA ALA A 68 3.26 6.19 0.17
C ALA A 68 4.21 6.57 -0.97
N ARG A 69 3.72 6.71 -2.20
CA ARG A 69 4.48 7.24 -3.33
C ARG A 69 4.81 8.73 -3.14
N LEU A 70 3.84 9.54 -2.71
CA LEU A 70 4.04 10.95 -2.38
C LEU A 70 5.02 11.11 -1.22
N ALA A 71 4.90 10.33 -0.15
CA ALA A 71 5.82 10.34 0.97
C ALA A 71 7.25 9.99 0.54
N ARG A 72 7.43 9.00 -0.35
CA ARG A 72 8.74 8.66 -0.93
C ARG A 72 9.30 9.79 -1.80
N GLN A 73 8.47 10.42 -2.63
CA GLN A 73 8.89 11.57 -3.46
C GLN A 73 9.26 12.79 -2.61
N VAL A 74 8.45 13.12 -1.60
CA VAL A 74 8.71 14.20 -0.65
C VAL A 74 9.99 13.90 0.14
N ALA A 75 10.18 12.68 0.63
CA ALA A 75 11.41 12.27 1.29
C ALA A 75 12.63 12.42 0.37
N ALA A 76 12.55 12.02 -0.90
CA ALA A 76 13.64 12.19 -1.86
C ALA A 76 13.97 13.67 -2.14
N ILE A 77 12.96 14.54 -2.24
CA ILE A 77 13.15 15.98 -2.43
C ILE A 77 13.75 16.63 -1.18
N LEU A 78 13.26 16.29 0.01
CA LEU A 78 13.77 16.81 1.28
C LEU A 78 15.17 16.29 1.59
N THR A 79 15.49 15.05 1.19
CA THR A 79 16.84 14.46 1.33
C THR A 79 17.83 15.12 0.38
N ASN A 80 17.45 15.41 -0.87
CA ASN A 80 18.30 16.15 -1.81
C ASN A 80 18.55 17.61 -1.42
N LYS A 81 17.66 18.23 -0.61
CA LYS A 81 17.90 19.56 -0.04
C LYS A 81 18.85 19.55 1.16
N LYS A 82 19.15 18.39 1.74
CA LYS A 82 20.18 18.23 2.76
C LYS A 82 21.55 18.20 2.07
N ARG A 83 22.01 19.36 1.59
CA ARG A 83 23.41 19.57 1.22
C ARG A 83 24.29 19.03 2.37
N PRO A 84 25.40 18.33 2.10
CA PRO A 84 26.40 18.14 3.15
C PRO A 84 26.73 19.54 3.66
N ALA A 85 26.58 19.74 4.97
CA ALA A 85 27.04 20.96 5.60
C ALA A 85 28.46 21.17 5.07
N ALA A 86 28.68 22.31 4.43
CA ALA A 86 30.01 22.74 4.08
C ALA A 86 30.78 22.67 5.40
N THR A 87 31.68 21.70 5.51
CA THR A 87 32.76 21.78 6.48
C THR A 87 33.54 23.00 6.03
N GLU A 88 33.13 24.16 6.52
CA GLU A 88 33.85 25.41 6.39
C GLU A 88 35.21 25.16 7.01
N ARG A 89 36.17 24.91 6.11
CA ARG A 89 37.56 25.32 6.17
C ARG A 89 37.92 25.96 7.51
N SER A 90 38.21 25.12 8.50
CA SER A 90 38.97 25.57 9.66
C SER A 90 40.40 25.70 9.19
N GLU A 91 40.72 26.83 8.58
CA GLU A 91 42.09 27.31 8.46
C GLU A 91 42.61 27.41 9.89
N GLN A 92 43.33 26.37 10.30
CA GLN A 92 44.06 26.36 11.55
C GLN A 92 45.23 27.33 11.39
N ILE A 93 44.95 28.60 11.67
CA ILE A 93 45.96 29.64 11.86
C ILE A 93 46.78 29.20 13.08
N GLN A 94 48.00 28.71 12.85
CA GLN A 94 49.03 28.65 13.89
C GLN A 94 49.43 30.10 14.19
N MET A 95 49.06 30.61 15.36
CA MET A 95 49.72 31.76 15.98
C MET A 95 50.72 31.24 17.01
N GLU A 96 51.98 31.66 16.82
CA GLU A 96 53.13 31.39 17.68
C GLU A 96 52.95 31.90 19.12
N PHE A 97 53.59 31.19 20.06
CA PHE A 97 54.34 31.79 21.16
C PHE A 97 55.66 31.02 21.34
#